data_AF-A0A210PD80-F1
#
_entry.id   AF-A0A210PD80-F1
#
_cell.length_a   1.000
_cell.length_b   1.000
_cell.length_c   1.000
_cell.angle_alpha   90.00
_cell.angle_beta   90.00
_cell.angle_gamma   90.00
#
_symmetry.space_group_name_H-M   'P 1'
#
loop_
_entity.id
_entity.type
_entity.pdbx_description
1 polymer ?
#
loop_
_entity_poly.entity_id
_entity_poly.type
_entity_poly.pdbx_seq_one_letter_code
_entity_poly.pdbx_strand_id
1 'polypeptide(L)'
;MKKKYLIGLVIIAVVGIWIIKSPHELTTAQVLERFSWVVKQNGNKQGVAKFTKSKMKLRNGLHQQIYKYKVNDDDVLTIKNGQYRGSYDMRMEATDYKLVPQKHGISLSLIRND
;
A
#
# COMPACT_ATOMS: atom_id res chain seq x y z
N MET A 1 -7.00 -63.71 -8.88
CA MET A 1 -6.36 -62.68 -8.02
C MET A 1 -5.17 -62.05 -8.73
N LYS A 2 -5.33 -60.88 -9.39
CA LYS A 2 -4.23 -59.95 -9.72
C LYS A 2 -4.80 -58.53 -9.80
N LYS A 3 -4.89 -57.83 -8.67
CA LYS A 3 -5.12 -56.38 -8.60
C LYS A 3 -3.76 -55.69 -8.68
N LYS A 4 -3.37 -55.20 -9.85
CA LYS A 4 -2.31 -54.20 -9.99
C LYS A 4 -2.75 -53.23 -11.09
N TYR A 5 -2.38 -51.96 -10.94
CA TYR A 5 -2.63 -50.83 -11.86
C TYR A 5 -3.95 -50.07 -11.67
N LEU A 6 -4.12 -49.44 -10.49
CA LEU A 6 -5.10 -48.36 -10.30
C LEU A 6 -4.62 -47.25 -9.36
N ILE A 7 -3.29 -47.11 -9.19
CA ILE A 7 -2.68 -46.12 -8.29
C ILE A 7 -1.94 -45.01 -9.07
N GLY A 8 -1.80 -45.13 -10.39
CA GLY A 8 -1.04 -44.18 -11.21
C GLY A 8 -1.81 -42.94 -11.69
N LEU A 9 -3.15 -42.96 -11.68
CA LEU A 9 -3.95 -41.95 -12.39
C LEU A 9 -4.41 -40.77 -11.51
N VAL A 10 -4.19 -40.84 -10.19
CA VAL A 10 -4.64 -39.80 -9.25
C VAL A 10 -3.58 -38.71 -9.03
N ILE A 11 -2.31 -38.97 -9.35
CA ILE A 11 -1.21 -38.04 -9.03
C ILE A 11 -1.10 -36.87 -10.03
N ILE A 12 -1.61 -37.02 -11.26
CA ILE A 12 -1.49 -35.96 -12.29
C ILE A 12 -2.55 -34.86 -12.12
N ALA A 13 -3.63 -35.10 -11.37
CA ALA A 13 -4.68 -34.09 -11.17
C ALA A 13 -4.32 -33.00 -10.15
N VAL A 14 -3.32 -33.21 -9.28
CA VAL A 14 -2.97 -32.23 -8.22
C VAL A 14 -1.98 -31.16 -8.70
N VAL A 15 -1.26 -31.41 -9.79
CA VAL A 15 -0.26 -30.46 -10.33
C VAL A 15 -0.89 -29.43 -11.28
N GLY A 16 -2.14 -29.64 -11.70
CA GLY A 16 -2.87 -28.76 -12.63
C GLY A 16 -3.48 -27.49 -12.00
N ILE A 17 -3.32 -27.27 -10.69
CA ILE A 17 -3.89 -26.11 -9.97
C ILE A 17 -2.77 -25.26 -9.36
N TRP A 18 -1.68 -25.04 -10.08
CA TRP A 18 -0.90 -23.81 -9.86
C TRP A 18 -1.32 -22.80 -10.91
N ILE A 19 -2.48 -22.24 -10.59
CA ILE A 19 -3.03 -20.99 -11.08
C ILE A 19 -1.86 -20.07 -11.48
N ILE A 20 -1.83 -19.74 -12.76
CA ILE A 20 -1.10 -18.60 -13.32
C ILE A 20 -1.57 -17.39 -12.51
N LYS A 21 -0.87 -17.06 -11.43
CA LYS A 21 -1.09 -15.82 -10.71
C LYS A 21 -0.61 -14.73 -11.66
N SER A 22 -1.62 -14.08 -12.24
CA SER A 22 -1.60 -12.79 -12.93
C SER A 22 -0.50 -11.86 -12.42
N PRO A 23 0.00 -10.94 -13.27
CA PRO A 23 1.22 -10.18 -13.02
C PRO A 23 1.20 -9.62 -11.59
N HIS A 24 2.34 -9.69 -10.90
CA HIS A 24 2.51 -9.14 -9.56
C HIS A 24 2.25 -7.62 -9.57
N GLU A 25 0.99 -7.20 -9.64
CA GLU A 25 0.60 -5.83 -9.39
C GLU A 25 0.89 -5.57 -7.93
N LEU A 26 1.79 -4.63 -7.70
CA LEU A 26 2.20 -4.25 -6.35
C LEU A 26 0.98 -3.69 -5.63
N THR A 27 0.75 -4.16 -4.40
CA THR A 27 -0.31 -3.59 -3.58
C THR A 27 -0.03 -2.12 -3.31
N THR A 28 -1.06 -1.33 -3.03
CA THR A 28 -0.93 0.09 -2.70
C THR A 28 0.09 0.35 -1.59
N ALA A 29 0.12 -0.50 -0.56
CA ALA A 29 1.13 -0.45 0.49
C ALA A 29 2.56 -0.66 -0.06
N GLN A 30 2.76 -1.63 -0.94
CA GLN A 30 4.05 -1.89 -1.57
C GLN A 30 4.49 -0.73 -2.47
N VAL A 31 3.57 -0.09 -3.19
CA VAL A 31 3.85 1.10 -3.99
C VAL A 31 4.28 2.27 -3.10
N LEU A 32 3.55 2.52 -2.00
CA LEU A 32 3.91 3.56 -1.04
C LEU A 32 5.31 3.35 -0.44
N GLU A 33 5.66 2.11 -0.12
CA GLU A 33 6.96 1.74 0.46
C GLU A 33 8.13 1.84 -0.53
N ARG A 34 7.85 1.68 -1.82
CA ARG A 34 8.88 1.68 -2.88
C ARG A 34 9.43 3.08 -3.17
N PHE A 35 8.60 4.11 -3.07
CA PHE A 35 8.95 5.47 -3.47
C PHE A 35 9.00 6.44 -2.28
N SER A 36 9.68 7.57 -2.50
CA SER A 36 9.53 8.73 -1.63
C SER A 36 8.42 9.62 -2.19
N TRP A 37 7.73 10.35 -1.32
CA TRP A 37 6.54 11.10 -1.68
C TRP A 37 6.63 12.54 -1.16
N VAL A 38 6.45 13.54 -2.01
CA VAL A 38 6.21 14.91 -1.52
C VAL A 38 4.80 14.96 -0.97
N VAL A 39 4.68 15.27 0.32
CA VAL A 39 3.39 15.50 0.97
C VAL A 39 2.98 16.95 0.75
N LYS A 40 1.80 17.16 0.15
CA LYS A 40 1.16 18.47 0.05
C LYS A 40 -0.13 18.49 0.85
N GLN A 41 -0.38 19.62 1.50
CA GLN A 41 -1.64 19.93 2.16
C GLN A 41 -2.17 21.22 1.53
N ASN A 42 -3.39 21.19 0.98
CA ASN A 42 -3.98 22.33 0.28
C ASN A 42 -3.03 22.95 -0.76
N GLY A 43 -2.28 22.11 -1.50
CA GLY A 43 -1.29 22.54 -2.49
C GLY A 43 0.09 22.93 -1.91
N ASN A 44 0.19 23.22 -0.62
CA ASN A 44 1.45 23.62 0.03
C ASN A 44 2.28 22.41 0.44
N LYS A 45 3.58 22.41 0.09
CA LYS A 45 4.53 21.35 0.44
C LYS A 45 4.77 21.31 1.94
N GLN A 46 4.52 20.16 2.56
CA GLN A 46 4.73 19.91 3.99
C GLN A 46 6.02 19.14 4.27
N GLY A 47 6.56 18.43 3.28
CA GLY A 47 7.80 17.67 3.40
C GLY A 47 7.87 16.48 2.44
N VAL A 48 8.86 15.62 2.66
CA VAL A 48 9.01 14.34 1.93
C VAL A 48 8.73 13.19 2.89
N ALA A 49 7.73 12.38 2.57
CA ALA A 49 7.37 11.16 3.27
C ALA A 49 8.05 9.94 2.67
N LYS A 50 8.56 9.07 3.53
CA LYS A 50 8.98 7.71 3.18
C LYS A 50 8.21 6.71 4.03
N PHE A 51 7.54 5.78 3.36
CA PHE A 51 6.74 4.76 4.01
C PHE A 51 7.57 3.49 4.23
N THR A 52 7.29 2.81 5.32
CA THR A 52 7.73 1.43 5.62
C THR A 52 6.53 0.64 6.10
N LYS A 53 6.66 -0.68 6.33
CA LYS A 53 5.55 -1.57 6.75
C LYS A 53 4.58 -1.04 7.81
N SER A 54 5.00 -0.15 8.72
CA SER A 54 4.12 0.42 9.75
C SER A 54 4.34 1.90 10.06
N LYS A 55 5.30 2.55 9.39
CA LYS A 55 5.71 3.92 9.71
C LYS A 55 5.83 4.79 8.48
N MET A 56 5.28 5.98 8.53
CA MET A 56 5.52 7.06 7.58
C MET A 56 6.47 8.05 8.24
N LYS A 57 7.66 8.22 7.68
CA LYS A 57 8.64 9.22 8.14
C LYS A 57 8.51 10.45 7.25
N LEU A 58 8.08 11.57 7.81
CA LEU A 58 8.00 12.86 7.11
C LEU A 58 9.18 13.73 7.49
N ARG A 59 9.94 14.17 6.50
CA ARG A 59 11.07 15.09 6.68
C ARG A 59 10.73 16.47 6.11
N ASN A 60 10.92 17.51 6.90
CA ASN A 60 10.81 18.91 6.50
C ASN A 60 12.09 19.65 6.92
N GLY A 61 13.05 19.78 5.99
CA GLY A 61 14.39 20.28 6.29
C GLY A 61 15.14 19.39 7.29
N LEU A 62 15.50 19.97 8.44
CA LEU A 62 16.17 19.26 9.55
C LEU A 62 15.18 18.53 10.47
N HIS A 63 13.88 18.85 10.40
CA HIS A 63 12.88 18.25 11.25
C HIS A 63 12.37 16.94 10.66
N GLN A 64 12.23 15.92 11.50
CA GLN A 64 11.66 14.63 11.13
C GLN A 64 10.53 14.23 12.09
N GLN A 65 9.38 13.90 11.53
CA GLN A 65 8.23 13.38 12.26
C GLN A 65 7.93 11.94 11.83
N ILE A 66 7.54 11.09 12.78
CA ILE A 66 7.24 9.68 12.53
C ILE A 66 5.78 9.41 12.88
N TYR A 67 5.05 8.94 11.88
CA TYR A 67 3.65 8.58 11.98
C TYR A 67 3.50 7.07 11.91
N LYS A 68 2.71 6.48 12.80
CA LYS A 68 2.27 5.09 12.70
C LYS A 68 1.11 5.05 11.72
N TYR A 69 1.19 4.20 10.71
CA TYR A 69 0.10 4.05 9.75
C TYR A 69 -0.20 2.57 9.45
N LYS A 70 -1.32 2.33 8.79
CA LYS A 70 -1.70 1.06 8.16
C LYS A 70 -2.46 1.34 6.86
N VAL A 71 -2.37 0.44 5.90
CA VAL A 71 -3.26 0.38 4.73
C VAL A 71 -4.03 -0.93 4.85
N ASN A 72 -5.35 -0.88 4.70
CA ASN A 72 -6.18 -2.10 4.66
C ASN A 72 -6.36 -2.57 3.20
N ASP A 73 -7.07 -3.67 3.02
CA ASP A 73 -7.31 -4.27 1.70
C ASP A 73 -8.26 -3.42 0.82
N ASP A 74 -8.94 -2.44 1.41
CA ASP A 74 -9.82 -1.47 0.72
C ASP A 74 -9.09 -0.17 0.33
N ASP A 75 -7.76 -0.17 0.32
CA ASP A 75 -6.91 1.00 0.03
C ASP A 75 -7.17 2.23 0.93
N VAL A 76 -7.58 1.99 2.18
CA VAL A 76 -7.74 3.01 3.21
C VAL A 76 -6.47 3.13 4.04
N LEU A 77 -5.79 4.27 3.89
CA LEU A 77 -4.65 4.62 4.71
C LEU A 77 -5.11 5.24 6.04
N THR A 78 -4.77 4.60 7.15
CA THR A 78 -5.07 5.11 8.50
C THR A 78 -3.79 5.54 9.20
N ILE A 79 -3.67 6.83 9.52
CA ILE A 79 -2.59 7.40 10.34
C ILE A 79 -3.08 7.49 11.79
N LYS A 80 -2.32 6.91 12.71
CA LYS A 80 -2.74 6.70 14.10
C LYS A 80 -2.33 7.82 15.07
N ASN A 81 -1.40 8.70 14.69
CA ASN A 81 -0.86 9.74 15.57
C ASN A 81 -0.50 11.03 14.83
N GLY A 82 -0.23 12.11 15.57
CA GLY A 82 0.23 13.39 15.03
C GLY A 82 -0.84 14.20 14.30
N GLN A 83 -0.41 15.27 13.63
CA GLN A 83 -1.30 16.24 12.97
C GLN A 83 -2.13 15.67 11.80
N TYR A 84 -1.69 14.57 11.19
CA TYR A 84 -2.40 13.91 10.09
C TYR A 84 -3.17 12.67 10.56
N ARG A 85 -3.50 12.58 11.85
CA ARG A 85 -4.27 11.45 12.39
C ARG A 85 -5.64 11.39 11.72
N GLY A 86 -5.97 10.24 11.13
CA GLY A 86 -7.23 10.04 10.41
C GLY A 86 -7.19 8.79 9.53
N SER A 87 -8.33 8.50 8.90
CA SER A 87 -8.48 7.48 7.87
C SER A 87 -8.77 8.16 6.54
N TYR A 88 -8.09 7.71 5.50
CA TYR A 88 -8.07 8.34 4.19
C TYR A 88 -8.30 7.31 3.11
N ASP A 89 -9.27 7.56 2.25
CA ASP A 89 -9.40 6.82 1.00
C ASP A 89 -8.24 7.23 0.10
N MET A 90 -7.48 6.25 -0.38
CA MET A 90 -6.42 6.49 -1.35
C MET A 90 -6.98 6.51 -2.76
N ARG A 91 -6.97 7.68 -3.41
CA ARG A 91 -7.35 7.82 -4.81
C ARG A 91 -6.11 8.02 -5.65
N MET A 92 -5.83 7.08 -6.53
CA MET A 92 -4.70 7.17 -7.46
C MET A 92 -5.06 8.16 -8.58
N GLU A 93 -4.19 9.14 -8.81
CA GLU A 93 -4.27 10.10 -9.92
C GLU A 93 -2.97 9.96 -10.73
N ALA A 94 -3.03 9.18 -11.82
CA ALA A 94 -1.87 8.74 -12.59
C ALA A 94 -0.82 7.98 -11.75
N THR A 95 0.28 8.64 -11.35
CA THR A 95 1.34 8.07 -10.51
C THR A 95 1.34 8.61 -9.08
N ASP A 96 0.43 9.54 -8.78
CA ASP A 96 0.30 10.21 -7.50
C ASP A 96 -0.91 9.65 -6.72
N TYR A 97 -0.97 9.95 -5.44
CA TYR A 97 -2.13 9.64 -4.61
C TYR A 97 -2.73 10.88 -3.98
N LYS A 98 -4.06 10.92 -3.96
CA LYS A 98 -4.85 11.85 -3.17
C LYS A 98 -5.45 11.10 -1.98
N LEU A 99 -5.14 11.57 -0.79
CA LEU A 99 -5.67 11.06 0.47
C LEU A 99 -6.90 11.88 0.84
N VAL A 100 -8.08 11.32 0.61
CA VAL A 100 -9.36 11.97 0.92
C VAL A 100 -9.83 11.49 2.29
N PRO A 101 -10.02 12.39 3.28
CA PRO A 101 -10.38 11.95 4.62
C PRO A 101 -11.81 11.40 4.65
N GLN A 102 -12.00 10.21 5.23
CA GLN A 102 -13.31 9.54 5.32
C GLN A 102 -14.29 10.25 6.29
N LYS A 103 -13.74 11.06 7.20
CA LYS A 103 -14.48 11.93 8.13
C LYS A 103 -13.85 13.31 8.07
N HIS A 104 -14.42 14.31 8.77
CA HIS A 104 -13.81 15.64 8.87
C HIS A 104 -12.28 15.56 9.11
N GLY A 105 -11.51 16.24 8.27
CA GLY A 105 -10.06 16.12 8.27
C GLY A 105 -9.41 16.91 7.14
N ILE A 106 -8.08 16.80 7.08
CA ILE A 106 -7.24 17.50 6.11
C ILE A 106 -7.01 16.59 4.90
N SER A 107 -7.34 17.05 3.70
CA SER A 107 -6.95 16.35 2.47
C SER A 107 -5.45 16.50 2.22
N LEU A 108 -4.81 15.40 1.83
CA LEU A 108 -3.38 15.38 1.51
C LEU A 108 -3.17 14.86 0.09
N SER A 109 -2.08 15.28 -0.53
CA SER A 109 -1.60 14.70 -1.79
C SER A 109 -0.20 14.14 -1.57
N LEU A 110 0.04 12.93 -2.07
CA LEU A 110 1.32 12.28 -2.16
C LEU A 110 1.77 12.33 -3.62
N ILE A 111 2.73 13.19 -3.91
CA ILE A 111 3.31 13.32 -5.25
C ILE A 111 4.58 12.49 -5.29
N ARG A 112 4.71 11.59 -6.27
CA ARG A 112 5.89 10.72 -6.35
C ARG A 112 7.15 11.58 -6.49
N ASN A 113 8.16 11.29 -5.67
CA ASN A 113 9.47 11.94 -5.69
C ASN A 113 10.52 10.89 -6.02
N ASP A 114 10.75 10.70 -7.32
CA ASP A 114 11.79 9.87 -7.89
C ASP A 114 13.21 10.47 -7.72
#